data_AF-A0A031LTX7-F1
#
_entry.id   AF-A0A031LTX7-F1
#
_cell.length_a   1.000
_cell.length_b   1.000
_cell.length_c   1.000
_cell.angle_alpha   90.00
_cell.angle_beta   90.00
_cell.angle_gamma   90.00
#
_symmetry.space_group_name_H-M   'P 1'
#
loop_
_entity.id
_entity.type
_entity.pdbx_description
1 polymer ?
#
loop_
_entity_poly.entity_id
_entity_poly.type
_entity_poly.pdbx_seq_one_letter_code
_entity_poly.pdbx_strand_id
1 'polypeptide(L)'
;MGKFYIDCIQKQDEDNMKSKKIIIALVFLAALIPVVTADVIYYYSGSISVSTVSSPLTLAVGPNGIAKGYITTTVPKDGSSFTTTIDITNSSYAYFYQFLEITVISPTVSIFASNISYSYTSPNPIDNAYLVIYSSSGAYETTIQLVNTGKASTGTTTPVALPAGNYYVSLLVQPNTPLPPPSSTSIATISVDLGTNVVSPTTPVPLPPTSEILPPIPPL
;
A
#
# COMPACT_ATOMS: atom_id res chain seq x y z
N MET A 1 57.77 -54.26 -62.18
CA MET A 1 57.33 -53.86 -60.83
C MET A 1 56.66 -52.47 -60.76
N GLY A 2 56.25 -51.84 -61.88
CA GLY A 2 55.73 -50.46 -61.88
C GLY A 2 54.21 -50.27 -61.77
N LYS A 3 53.42 -51.35 -61.70
CA LYS A 3 51.94 -51.25 -61.72
C LYS A 3 51.30 -51.11 -60.34
N PHE A 4 51.91 -51.71 -59.30
CA PHE A 4 51.40 -51.65 -57.92
C PHE A 4 51.60 -50.29 -57.23
N TYR A 5 52.61 -49.51 -57.65
CA TYR A 5 52.92 -48.25 -56.99
C TYR A 5 51.94 -47.12 -57.38
N ILE A 6 51.40 -47.16 -58.60
CA ILE A 6 50.48 -46.13 -59.10
C ILE A 6 49.09 -46.29 -58.48
N ASP A 7 48.61 -47.52 -58.29
CA ASP A 7 47.28 -47.79 -57.73
C ASP A 7 47.16 -47.40 -56.25
N CYS A 8 48.24 -47.51 -55.47
CA CYS A 8 48.25 -47.07 -54.06
C CYS A 8 48.13 -45.54 -53.92
N ILE A 9 48.77 -44.77 -54.81
CA ILE A 9 48.74 -43.31 -54.75
C ILE A 9 47.34 -42.78 -55.13
N GLN A 10 46.72 -43.35 -56.16
CA GLN A 10 45.39 -42.93 -56.61
C GLN A 10 44.31 -43.19 -55.55
N LYS A 11 44.39 -44.31 -54.81
CA LYS A 11 43.44 -44.61 -53.74
C LYS A 11 43.59 -43.67 -52.53
N GLN A 12 44.83 -43.30 -52.21
CA GLN A 12 45.12 -42.42 -51.08
C GLN A 12 44.65 -40.97 -51.32
N ASP A 13 44.66 -40.49 -52.56
CA ASP A 13 44.13 -39.18 -52.92
C ASP A 13 42.59 -39.12 -52.90
N GLU A 14 41.91 -40.20 -53.30
CA GLU A 14 40.44 -40.26 -53.30
C GLU A 14 39.86 -40.29 -51.87
N ASP A 15 40.51 -41.01 -50.95
CA ASP A 15 40.12 -41.09 -49.54
C ASP A 15 40.38 -39.78 -48.78
N ASN A 16 41.44 -39.05 -49.15
CA ASN A 16 41.74 -37.72 -48.59
C ASN A 16 40.72 -36.66 -49.07
N MET A 17 40.27 -36.75 -50.34
CA MET A 17 39.24 -35.86 -50.87
C MET A 17 37.85 -36.16 -50.28
N LYS A 18 37.50 -37.43 -50.03
CA LYS A 18 36.23 -37.81 -49.35
C LYS A 18 36.22 -37.36 -47.89
N SER A 19 37.34 -37.51 -47.17
CA SER A 19 37.46 -37.06 -45.78
C SER A 19 37.34 -35.54 -45.64
N LYS A 20 37.94 -34.76 -46.56
CA LYS A 20 37.79 -33.30 -46.57
C LYS A 20 36.36 -32.85 -46.80
N LYS A 21 35.60 -33.51 -47.68
CA LYS A 21 34.18 -33.18 -47.94
C LYS A 21 33.30 -33.46 -46.72
N ILE A 22 33.55 -34.56 -46.00
CA ILE A 22 32.83 -34.90 -44.76
C ILE A 22 33.10 -33.85 -43.67
N ILE A 23 34.35 -33.43 -43.51
CA ILE A 23 34.72 -32.40 -42.51
C ILE A 23 34.04 -31.07 -42.83
N ILE A 24 34.04 -30.64 -44.09
CA ILE A 24 33.39 -29.38 -44.49
C ILE A 24 31.88 -29.44 -44.24
N ALA A 25 31.22 -30.56 -44.57
CA ALA A 25 29.79 -30.73 -44.29
C ALA A 25 29.46 -30.68 -42.80
N LEU A 26 30.30 -31.28 -41.94
CA LEU A 26 30.16 -31.24 -40.48
C LEU A 26 30.35 -29.82 -39.91
N VAL A 27 31.30 -29.05 -40.43
CA VAL A 27 31.53 -27.65 -40.02
C VAL A 27 30.33 -26.78 -40.38
N PHE A 28 29.75 -26.96 -41.58
CA PHE A 28 28.54 -26.24 -41.97
C PHE A 28 27.31 -26.64 -41.11
N LEU A 29 27.20 -27.91 -40.72
CA LEU A 29 26.11 -28.36 -39.86
C LEU A 29 26.23 -27.83 -38.42
N ALA A 30 27.46 -27.71 -37.91
CA ALA A 30 27.74 -27.11 -36.60
C ALA A 30 27.48 -25.58 -36.58
N ALA A 31 27.67 -24.89 -37.70
CA ALA A 31 27.39 -23.46 -37.83
C ALA A 31 25.87 -23.12 -37.88
N LEU A 32 25.01 -24.13 -38.09
CA LEU A 32 23.55 -23.97 -38.09
C LEU A 32 22.91 -24.20 -36.71
N ILE A 33 23.71 -24.48 -35.68
CA ILE A 33 23.20 -24.57 -34.30
C ILE A 33 22.92 -23.15 -33.82
N PRO A 34 21.66 -22.75 -33.59
CA PRO A 34 21.36 -21.43 -33.03
C PRO A 34 22.07 -21.32 -31.67
N VAL A 35 22.94 -20.32 -31.54
CA VAL A 35 23.50 -19.93 -30.23
C VAL A 35 22.33 -19.33 -29.45
N VAL A 36 21.67 -20.15 -28.63
CA VAL A 36 20.76 -19.66 -27.61
C VAL A 36 21.56 -18.74 -26.70
N THR A 37 21.29 -17.43 -26.78
CA THR A 37 21.77 -16.47 -25.80
C THR A 37 21.21 -16.91 -24.45
N ALA A 38 22.08 -17.45 -23.60
CA ALA A 38 21.71 -17.78 -22.22
C ALA A 38 21.19 -16.50 -21.55
N ASP A 39 20.07 -16.59 -20.85
CA ASP A 39 19.57 -15.49 -20.05
C ASP A 39 20.55 -15.31 -18.88
N VAL A 40 21.40 -14.27 -18.96
CA VAL A 40 22.42 -14.02 -17.94
C VAL A 40 21.80 -13.16 -16.86
N ILE A 41 21.39 -13.80 -15.77
CA ILE A 41 20.89 -13.11 -14.58
C ILE A 41 22.06 -12.84 -13.64
N TYR A 42 22.42 -11.57 -13.49
CA TYR A 42 23.42 -11.13 -12.54
C TYR A 42 22.78 -10.88 -11.17
N TYR A 43 23.21 -11.64 -10.16
CA TYR A 43 22.83 -11.41 -8.78
C TYR A 43 23.92 -10.61 -8.07
N TYR A 44 23.52 -9.53 -7.41
CA TYR A 44 24.40 -8.73 -6.56
C TYR A 44 24.12 -9.09 -5.10
N SER A 45 25.18 -9.36 -4.33
CA SER A 45 25.06 -9.58 -2.89
C SER A 45 25.04 -8.25 -2.15
N GLY A 46 24.16 -8.15 -1.16
CA GLY A 46 24.07 -7.02 -0.24
C GLY A 46 23.56 -7.50 1.11
N SER A 47 23.78 -6.70 2.15
CA SER A 47 23.22 -6.94 3.49
C SER A 47 22.28 -5.80 3.86
N ILE A 48 21.12 -6.14 4.41
CA ILE A 48 20.16 -5.20 4.97
C ILE A 48 20.12 -5.45 6.48
N SER A 49 20.51 -4.45 7.26
CA SER A 49 20.35 -4.47 8.71
C SER A 49 19.02 -3.83 9.06
N VAL A 50 18.15 -4.59 9.72
CA VAL A 50 16.84 -4.12 10.17
C VAL A 50 16.91 -3.84 11.66
N SER A 51 16.52 -2.63 12.07
CA SER A 51 16.42 -2.22 13.47
C SER A 51 15.08 -1.54 13.70
N THR A 52 14.58 -1.57 14.93
CA THR A 52 13.31 -0.94 15.28
C THR A 52 13.51 0.51 15.69
N VAL A 53 12.56 1.36 15.30
CA VAL A 53 12.45 2.76 15.74
C VAL A 53 11.05 3.01 16.27
N SER A 54 10.86 4.07 17.07
CA SER A 54 9.53 4.51 17.46
C SER A 54 8.75 5.07 16.27
N SER A 55 7.42 4.98 16.33
CA SER A 55 6.55 5.65 15.36
C SER A 55 6.85 7.14 15.27
N PRO A 56 6.84 7.77 14.08
CA PRO A 56 7.12 9.20 13.91
C PRO A 56 6.01 10.10 14.47
N LEU A 57 4.85 9.52 14.80
CA LEU A 57 3.78 10.14 15.57
C LEU A 57 3.15 9.16 16.56
N THR A 58 2.43 9.69 17.54
CA THR A 58 1.60 8.90 18.47
C THR A 58 0.20 9.49 18.56
N LEU A 59 -0.78 8.61 18.76
CA LEU A 59 -2.16 8.99 19.01
C LEU A 59 -2.45 9.01 20.52
N ALA A 60 -3.38 9.87 20.92
CA ALA A 60 -3.97 9.88 22.25
C ALA A 60 -5.45 10.29 22.17
N VAL A 61 -6.21 10.01 23.23
CA VAL A 61 -7.59 10.50 23.35
C VAL A 61 -7.53 12.02 23.50
N GLY A 62 -8.24 12.74 22.63
CA GLY A 62 -8.28 14.20 22.66
C GLY A 62 -9.10 14.73 23.85
N PRO A 63 -9.04 16.05 24.12
CA PRO A 63 -9.69 16.67 25.27
C PRO A 63 -11.19 16.39 25.39
N ASN A 64 -11.89 16.19 24.26
CA ASN A 64 -13.32 15.87 24.25
C ASN A 64 -13.62 14.51 23.59
N GLY A 65 -12.65 13.59 23.59
CA GLY A 65 -12.83 12.23 23.08
C GLY A 65 -13.78 11.37 23.92
N ILE A 66 -14.16 11.83 25.12
CA ILE A 66 -15.07 11.11 26.02
C ILE A 66 -16.14 12.08 26.51
N ALA A 67 -17.35 11.97 25.95
CA ALA A 67 -18.53 12.66 26.42
C ALA A 67 -19.71 11.69 26.46
N LYS A 68 -20.22 11.43 27.66
CA LYS A 68 -21.24 10.41 27.92
C LYS A 68 -22.48 10.63 27.04
N GLY A 69 -22.83 9.61 26.25
CA GLY A 69 -23.99 9.60 25.36
C GLY A 69 -23.82 10.34 24.03
N TYR A 70 -22.57 10.69 23.68
CA TYR A 70 -22.27 11.39 22.42
C TYR A 70 -21.03 10.84 21.73
N ILE A 71 -19.91 10.67 22.45
CA ILE A 71 -18.67 10.16 21.88
C ILE A 71 -17.85 9.39 22.91
N THR A 72 -17.22 8.32 22.45
CA THR A 72 -16.22 7.58 23.23
C THR A 72 -15.11 7.13 22.31
N THR A 73 -13.92 7.67 22.56
CA THR A 73 -12.69 7.36 21.85
C THR A 73 -11.76 6.55 22.73
N THR A 74 -11.17 5.50 22.16
CA THR A 74 -10.11 4.70 22.78
C THR A 74 -8.90 4.68 21.87
N VAL A 75 -7.72 4.74 22.49
CA VAL A 75 -6.42 4.63 21.84
C VAL A 75 -5.63 3.57 22.61
N PRO A 76 -5.11 2.52 21.96
CA PRO A 76 -4.31 1.52 22.65
C PRO A 76 -3.00 2.12 23.18
N LYS A 77 -2.35 1.41 24.11
CA LYS A 77 -1.16 1.91 24.82
C LYS A 77 0.01 2.26 23.89
N ASP A 78 0.10 1.61 22.73
CA ASP A 78 1.13 1.85 21.73
C ASP A 78 0.85 3.09 20.86
N GLY A 79 -0.33 3.70 20.97
CA GLY A 79 -0.71 4.92 20.24
C GLY A 79 -0.78 4.73 18.73
N SER A 80 -0.94 3.49 18.25
CA SER A 80 -0.84 3.13 16.83
C SER A 80 -2.17 3.18 16.06
N SER A 81 -3.29 3.17 16.79
CA SER A 81 -4.64 3.15 16.22
C SER A 81 -5.62 3.85 17.15
N PHE A 82 -6.84 4.06 16.67
CA PHE A 82 -7.93 4.59 17.50
C PHE A 82 -9.24 3.89 17.14
N THR A 83 -10.15 3.83 18.10
CA THR A 83 -11.54 3.47 17.86
C THR A 83 -12.41 4.57 18.44
N THR A 84 -13.45 4.97 17.73
CA THR A 84 -14.37 6.01 18.20
C THR A 84 -15.80 5.59 17.91
N THR A 85 -16.61 5.60 18.95
CA THR A 85 -18.07 5.42 18.86
C THR A 85 -18.72 6.79 19.02
N ILE A 86 -19.67 7.11 18.15
CA ILE A 86 -20.45 8.34 18.20
C ILE A 86 -21.94 8.05 18.18
N ASP A 87 -22.70 8.89 18.86
CA ASP A 87 -24.15 8.93 18.79
C ASP A 87 -24.57 10.20 18.02
N ILE A 88 -25.34 10.02 16.93
CA ILE A 88 -25.84 11.11 16.09
C ILE A 88 -27.38 11.17 16.14
N THR A 89 -27.93 12.34 15.85
CA THR A 89 -29.39 12.59 15.83
C THR A 89 -29.83 13.15 14.48
N ASN A 90 -31.15 13.33 14.30
CA ASN A 90 -31.74 14.00 13.14
C ASN A 90 -31.37 15.50 13.09
N SER A 91 -30.10 15.76 12.81
CA SER A 91 -29.47 17.08 12.76
C SER A 91 -28.93 17.31 11.36
N SER A 92 -28.75 18.58 10.97
CA SER A 92 -28.07 18.90 9.71
C SER A 92 -26.59 18.53 9.76
N TYR A 93 -25.95 18.70 10.93
CA TYR A 93 -24.57 18.30 11.19
C TYR A 93 -24.39 17.93 12.66
N ALA A 94 -23.54 16.94 12.91
CA ALA A 94 -22.99 16.61 14.21
C ALA A 94 -21.48 16.88 14.20
N TYR A 95 -21.01 17.71 15.11
CA TYR A 95 -19.60 18.10 15.21
C TYR A 95 -19.01 17.69 16.55
N PHE A 96 -18.05 16.77 16.50
CA PHE A 96 -17.33 16.25 17.65
C PHE A 96 -15.95 16.91 17.70
N TYR A 97 -15.85 17.95 18.54
CA TYR A 97 -14.68 18.82 18.62
C TYR A 97 -13.51 18.14 19.34
N GLN A 98 -12.34 18.04 18.70
CA GLN A 98 -11.09 17.57 19.30
C GLN A 98 -11.21 16.23 20.06
N PHE A 99 -11.71 15.20 19.37
CA PHE A 99 -11.91 13.87 19.95
C PHE A 99 -10.62 13.03 20.01
N LEU A 100 -9.65 13.34 19.15
CA LEU A 100 -8.37 12.65 19.03
C LEU A 100 -7.24 13.67 19.07
N GLU A 101 -6.12 13.29 19.67
CA GLU A 101 -4.87 14.05 19.67
C GLU A 101 -3.80 13.29 18.88
N ILE A 102 -3.01 14.03 18.10
CA ILE A 102 -1.85 13.54 17.36
C ILE A 102 -0.62 14.31 17.85
N THR A 103 0.39 13.59 18.32
CA THR A 103 1.71 14.15 18.61
C THR A 103 2.70 13.75 17.53
N VAL A 104 3.21 14.72 16.79
CA VAL A 104 4.26 14.53 15.78
C VAL A 104 5.62 14.71 16.45
N ILE A 105 6.42 13.64 16.47
CA ILE A 105 7.74 13.61 17.14
C ILE A 105 8.86 13.92 16.15
N SER A 106 8.72 13.45 14.91
CA SER A 106 9.68 13.75 13.84
C SER A 106 9.60 15.22 13.42
N PRO A 107 10.70 15.85 12.92
CA PRO A 107 10.72 17.27 12.57
C PRO A 107 9.58 17.69 11.65
N THR A 108 9.20 16.83 10.69
CA THR A 108 8.03 16.98 9.84
C THR A 108 7.58 15.60 9.37
N VAL A 109 6.27 15.38 9.32
CA VAL A 109 5.66 14.18 8.72
C VAL A 109 4.60 14.58 7.72
N SER A 110 4.46 13.84 6.62
CA SER A 110 3.33 14.01 5.71
C SER A 110 2.24 13.03 6.11
N ILE A 111 1.08 13.53 6.58
CA ILE A 111 -0.08 12.71 6.91
C ILE A 111 -1.00 12.57 5.69
N PHE A 112 -1.58 11.38 5.53
CA PHE A 112 -2.59 11.10 4.51
C PHE A 112 -3.55 10.02 4.99
N ALA A 113 -4.76 9.99 4.44
CA ALA A 113 -5.69 8.90 4.64
C ALA A 113 -5.75 7.99 3.41
N SER A 114 -5.72 6.69 3.66
CA SER A 114 -5.85 5.62 2.65
C SER A 114 -6.82 4.55 3.14
N ASN A 115 -7.16 3.60 2.26
CA ASN A 115 -7.99 2.43 2.56
C ASN A 115 -9.30 2.78 3.28
N ILE A 116 -9.92 3.89 2.88
CA ILE A 116 -11.17 4.32 3.48
C ILE A 116 -12.27 3.38 3.03
N SER A 117 -13.00 2.80 3.99
CA SER A 117 -14.18 2.00 3.73
C SER A 117 -15.36 2.49 4.56
N TYR A 118 -16.56 2.28 4.00
CA TYR A 118 -17.81 2.73 4.60
C TYR A 118 -18.86 1.64 4.43
N SER A 119 -19.38 1.14 5.54
CA SER A 119 -20.46 0.15 5.58
C SER A 119 -21.60 0.64 6.46
N TYR A 120 -22.83 0.26 6.13
CA TYR A 120 -24.03 0.73 6.84
C TYR A 120 -25.21 -0.22 6.65
N THR A 121 -26.20 -0.10 7.53
CA THR A 121 -27.51 -0.71 7.35
C THR A 121 -28.43 0.23 6.56
N SER A 122 -29.25 -0.31 5.65
CA SER A 122 -30.16 0.50 4.83
C SER A 122 -31.31 1.06 5.68
N PRO A 123 -31.70 2.34 5.51
CA PRO A 123 -31.17 3.33 4.56
C PRO A 123 -29.84 3.95 5.03
N ASN A 124 -29.03 4.41 4.07
CA ASN A 124 -27.73 5.03 4.34
C ASN A 124 -27.84 6.19 5.36
N PRO A 125 -27.23 6.09 6.55
CA PRO A 125 -27.40 7.09 7.60
C PRO A 125 -26.48 8.32 7.48
N ILE A 126 -25.41 8.27 6.67
CA ILE A 126 -24.42 9.37 6.59
C ILE A 126 -24.25 9.81 5.14
N ASP A 127 -24.44 11.10 4.88
CA ASP A 127 -24.16 11.72 3.58
C ASP A 127 -22.68 12.08 3.46
N ASN A 128 -22.15 12.82 4.44
CA ASN A 128 -20.75 13.25 4.44
C ASN A 128 -20.10 13.10 5.81
N ALA A 129 -18.80 12.81 5.84
CA ALA A 129 -18.02 12.78 7.07
C ALA A 129 -16.60 13.26 6.82
N TYR A 130 -16.05 14.02 7.77
CA TYR A 130 -14.74 14.66 7.65
C TYR A 130 -13.97 14.59 8.96
N LEU A 131 -12.67 14.30 8.88
CA LEU A 131 -11.72 14.65 9.94
C LEU A 131 -11.19 16.05 9.67
N VAL A 132 -11.20 16.90 10.69
CA VAL A 132 -10.66 18.26 10.63
C VAL A 132 -9.52 18.36 11.62
N ILE A 133 -8.32 18.66 11.13
CA ILE A 133 -7.10 18.72 11.93
C ILE A 133 -6.76 20.18 12.19
N TYR A 134 -6.56 20.49 13.47
CA TYR A 134 -6.08 21.78 13.95
C TYR A 134 -4.75 21.60 14.68
N SER A 135 -3.88 22.58 14.64
CA SER A 135 -2.76 22.66 15.58
C SER A 135 -3.26 22.92 17.00
N SER A 136 -2.42 22.66 17.99
CA SER A 136 -2.72 22.96 19.39
C SER A 136 -2.98 24.44 19.69
N SER A 137 -2.53 25.36 18.81
CA SER A 137 -2.87 26.79 18.90
C SER A 137 -4.25 27.14 18.31
N GLY A 138 -4.95 26.15 17.73
CA GLY A 138 -6.25 26.31 17.09
C GLY A 138 -6.19 26.71 15.62
N ALA A 139 -4.99 26.74 15.00
CA ALA A 139 -4.87 27.00 13.58
C ALA A 139 -5.40 25.80 12.77
N TYR A 140 -6.14 26.06 11.70
CA TYR A 140 -6.58 25.03 10.77
C TYR A 140 -5.40 24.49 9.97
N GLU A 141 -5.24 23.17 9.93
CA GLU A 141 -4.17 22.51 9.15
C GLU A 141 -4.74 21.84 7.91
N THR A 142 -5.74 20.96 8.07
CA THR A 142 -6.34 20.24 6.94
C THR A 142 -7.68 19.61 7.27
N THR A 143 -8.38 19.18 6.22
CA THR A 143 -9.58 18.36 6.27
C THR A 143 -9.38 17.11 5.42
N ILE A 144 -9.72 15.95 5.98
CA ILE A 144 -9.73 14.67 5.29
C ILE A 144 -11.19 14.22 5.17
N GLN A 145 -11.68 14.11 3.93
CA GLN A 145 -13.01 13.57 3.68
C GLN A 145 -12.99 12.04 3.80
N LEU A 146 -13.87 11.50 4.65
CA LEU A 146 -14.05 10.07 4.89
C LEU A 146 -15.24 9.50 4.11
N VAL A 147 -16.36 10.21 4.13
CA VAL A 147 -17.57 9.86 3.36
C VAL A 147 -17.92 11.05 2.48
N ASN A 148 -18.17 10.78 1.19
CA ASN A 148 -18.55 11.74 0.19
C ASN A 148 -19.84 11.28 -0.50
N THR A 149 -20.94 12.02 -0.34
CA THR A 149 -22.23 11.71 -0.97
C THR A 149 -22.70 10.26 -0.71
N GLY A 150 -22.57 9.81 0.53
CA GLY A 150 -22.98 8.47 0.98
C GLY A 150 -22.04 7.33 0.57
N LYS A 151 -20.84 7.62 0.07
CA LYS A 151 -19.83 6.62 -0.33
C LYS A 151 -18.51 6.87 0.39
N ALA A 152 -17.72 5.81 0.59
CA ALA A 152 -16.35 5.94 1.06
C ALA A 152 -15.56 6.87 0.12
N SER A 153 -14.79 7.79 0.70
CA SER A 153 -13.86 8.64 -0.03
C SER A 153 -12.70 7.83 -0.61
N THR A 154 -12.08 8.32 -1.68
CA THR A 154 -10.91 7.66 -2.30
C THR A 154 -9.60 7.86 -1.54
N GLY A 155 -9.63 8.56 -0.41
CA GLY A 155 -8.44 8.91 0.37
C GLY A 155 -7.92 10.31 0.05
N THR A 156 -6.77 10.65 0.65
CA THR A 156 -6.13 11.96 0.47
C THR A 156 -5.34 11.99 -0.83
N THR A 157 -5.64 12.95 -1.71
CA THR A 157 -4.90 13.13 -2.98
C THR A 157 -3.55 13.81 -2.82
N THR A 158 -3.40 14.61 -1.76
CA THR A 158 -2.17 15.38 -1.49
C THR A 158 -1.83 15.27 0.00
N PRO A 159 -0.73 14.60 0.35
CA PRO A 159 -0.30 14.50 1.73
C PRO A 159 -0.09 15.89 2.36
N VAL A 160 -0.43 16.03 3.63
CA VAL A 160 -0.29 17.29 4.36
C VAL A 160 0.91 17.21 5.29
N ALA A 161 1.83 18.15 5.15
CA ALA A 161 2.99 18.24 6.01
C ALA A 161 2.60 18.83 7.38
N LEU A 162 2.82 18.07 8.44
CA LEU A 162 2.68 18.50 9.82
C LEU A 162 4.08 18.59 10.45
N PRO A 163 4.53 19.79 10.85
CA PRO A 163 5.72 19.95 11.69
C PRO A 163 5.60 19.23 13.03
N ALA A 164 6.74 19.04 13.72
CA ALA A 164 6.74 18.55 15.09
C ALA A 164 5.82 19.40 15.99
N GLY A 165 4.97 18.74 16.79
CA GLY A 165 3.98 19.43 17.60
C GLY A 165 2.75 18.57 17.92
N ASN A 166 1.81 19.17 18.65
CA ASN A 166 0.53 18.55 19.00
C ASN A 166 -0.59 19.12 18.13
N TYR A 167 -1.47 18.23 17.69
CA TYR A 167 -2.60 18.53 16.84
C TYR A 167 -3.86 17.88 17.41
N TYR A 168 -5.00 18.52 17.19
CA TYR A 168 -6.30 18.01 17.59
C TYR A 168 -7.16 17.73 16.38
N VAL A 169 -7.82 16.57 16.38
CA VAL A 169 -8.69 16.13 15.29
C VAL A 169 -10.14 16.19 15.77
N SER A 170 -10.96 16.85 14.97
CA SER A 170 -12.42 16.90 15.13
C SER A 170 -13.10 16.05 14.07
N LEU A 171 -14.30 15.55 14.36
CA LEU A 171 -15.11 14.79 13.41
C LEU A 171 -16.38 15.60 13.09
N LEU A 172 -16.59 15.89 11.81
CA LEU A 172 -17.83 16.48 11.30
C LEU A 172 -18.60 15.42 10.53
N VAL A 173 -19.85 15.17 10.94
CA VAL A 173 -20.75 14.20 10.29
C VAL A 173 -22.00 14.93 9.82
N GLN A 174 -22.41 14.66 8.59
CA GLN A 174 -23.68 15.08 8.02
C GLN A 174 -24.60 13.86 7.88
N PRO A 175 -25.60 13.69 8.75
CA PRO A 175 -26.54 12.58 8.66
C PRO A 175 -27.49 12.72 7.45
N ASN A 176 -27.95 11.59 6.92
CA ASN A 176 -29.15 11.55 6.08
C ASN A 176 -30.38 11.48 6.99
N THR A 177 -31.22 12.50 6.95
CA THR A 177 -32.44 12.54 7.75
C THR A 177 -33.66 12.13 6.91
N PRO A 178 -34.61 11.34 7.46
CA PRO A 178 -34.63 10.84 8.84
C PRO A 178 -33.70 9.63 9.04
N LEU A 179 -32.98 9.64 10.16
CA LEU A 179 -32.24 8.50 10.68
C LEU A 179 -33.20 7.40 11.17
N PRO A 180 -32.75 6.13 11.20
CA PRO A 180 -33.46 5.06 11.87
C PRO A 180 -33.73 5.36 13.37
N PRO A 181 -34.70 4.66 14.01
CA PRO A 181 -34.93 4.79 15.44
C PRO A 181 -33.65 4.51 16.26
N PRO A 182 -33.52 5.09 17.47
CA PRO A 182 -32.36 4.87 18.33
C PRO A 182 -32.06 3.38 18.53
N SER A 183 -30.80 3.00 18.36
CA SER A 183 -30.32 1.62 18.49
C SER A 183 -29.07 1.58 19.37
N SER A 184 -28.87 0.48 20.09
CA SER A 184 -27.61 0.18 20.78
C SER A 184 -26.59 -0.52 19.88
N THR A 185 -26.98 -0.88 18.65
CA THR A 185 -26.07 -1.41 17.63
C THR A 185 -25.64 -0.31 16.67
N SER A 186 -24.40 -0.41 16.18
CA SER A 186 -23.90 0.52 15.17
C SER A 186 -24.73 0.43 13.89
N ILE A 187 -25.16 1.59 13.38
CA ILE A 187 -25.87 1.73 12.11
C ILE A 187 -24.93 1.94 10.92
N ALA A 188 -23.67 2.31 11.19
CA ALA A 188 -22.64 2.48 10.18
C ALA A 188 -21.23 2.42 10.75
N THR A 189 -20.28 1.96 9.95
CA THR A 189 -18.86 1.89 10.28
C THR A 189 -18.04 2.57 9.19
N ILE A 190 -17.19 3.51 9.60
CA ILE A 190 -16.17 4.11 8.74
C ILE A 190 -14.82 3.59 9.23
N SER A 191 -14.04 2.99 8.33
CA SER A 191 -12.65 2.60 8.60
C SER A 191 -11.72 3.41 7.73
N VAL A 192 -10.58 3.82 8.29
CA VAL A 192 -9.57 4.65 7.61
C VAL A 192 -8.19 4.28 8.14
N ASP A 193 -7.23 4.16 7.22
CA ASP A 193 -5.83 4.07 7.58
C ASP A 193 -5.21 5.46 7.47
N LEU A 194 -4.74 5.99 8.61
CA LEU A 194 -3.95 7.22 8.63
C LEU A 194 -2.48 6.87 8.43
N GLY A 195 -2.00 7.08 7.20
CA GLY A 195 -0.62 6.88 6.82
C GLY A 195 0.25 8.10 7.13
N THR A 196 1.54 7.85 7.36
CA THR A 196 2.55 8.90 7.48
C THR A 196 3.75 8.61 6.60
N ASN A 197 4.35 9.66 6.05
CA ASN A 197 5.64 9.59 5.39
C ASN A 197 6.62 10.55 6.08
N VAL A 198 7.77 10.02 6.52
CA VAL A 198 8.88 10.82 7.09
C VAL A 198 9.75 11.46 6.00
N VAL A 199 9.55 11.07 4.74
CA VAL A 199 10.21 11.61 3.55
C VAL A 199 9.23 12.54 2.82
N SER A 200 9.76 13.54 2.12
CA SER A 200 9.04 14.67 1.52
C SER A 200 7.64 14.38 0.91
N PRO A 201 6.72 15.36 0.94
CA PRO A 201 5.31 15.20 0.58
C PRO A 201 5.03 14.89 -0.91
N THR A 202 6.06 14.78 -1.75
CA THR A 202 5.95 14.77 -3.21
C THR A 202 6.03 13.38 -3.86
N THR A 203 6.33 12.32 -3.10
CA THR A 203 6.44 10.96 -3.66
C THR A 203 5.35 10.06 -3.08
N PRO A 204 4.45 9.50 -3.92
CA PRO A 204 3.51 8.47 -3.50
C PRO A 204 4.27 7.30 -2.89
N VAL A 205 3.96 6.95 -1.64
CA VAL A 205 4.48 5.73 -1.02
C VAL A 205 3.65 4.57 -1.56
N PRO A 206 4.27 3.53 -2.14
CA PRO A 206 3.55 2.32 -2.54
C PRO A 206 2.79 1.76 -1.34
N LEU A 207 1.50 1.49 -1.51
CA LEU A 207 0.72 0.83 -0.46
C LEU A 207 1.36 -0.55 -0.16
N PRO A 208 1.37 -0.99 1.11
CA PRO A 208 1.76 -2.35 1.42
C PRO A 208 0.87 -3.33 0.62
N PRO A 209 1.43 -4.43 0.09
CA PRO A 209 0.63 -5.41 -0.62
C PRO A 209 -0.44 -5.95 0.34
N THR A 210 -1.71 -5.79 -0.03
CA THR A 210 -2.82 -6.49 0.62
C THR A 210 -2.55 -7.99 0.54
N SER A 211 -2.59 -8.69 1.67
CA SER A 211 -2.43 -10.15 1.69
C SER A 211 -3.49 -10.79 0.79
N GLU A 212 -3.08 -11.25 -0.38
CA GLU A 212 -3.91 -12.06 -1.25
C GLU A 212 -4.07 -13.42 -0.56
N ILE A 213 -5.33 -13.85 -0.35
CA ILE A 213 -5.63 -15.17 0.19
C ILE A 213 -5.08 -16.19 -0.82
N LEU A 214 -4.01 -16.90 -0.45
CA LEU A 214 -3.49 -17.99 -1.27
C LEU A 214 -4.63 -19.01 -1.52
N PRO A 215 -4.82 -19.47 -2.76
CA PRO A 215 -5.80 -20.52 -3.03
C PRO A 215 -5.44 -21.78 -2.22
N PRO A 216 -6.46 -22.53 -1.74
CA PRO A 216 -6.22 -23.73 -0.94
C PRO A 216 -5.37 -24.73 -1.72
N ILE A 217 -4.32 -25.24 -1.07
CA ILE A 217 -3.46 -26.29 -1.61
C ILE A 217 -4.34 -27.54 -1.85
N PRO A 218 -4.39 -28.09 -3.07
CA PRO A 218 -5.13 -29.32 -3.31
C PRO A 218 -4.52 -30.46 -2.50
N PRO A 219 -5.34 -31.35 -1.90
CA PRO A 219 -4.82 -32.51 -1.18
C PRO A 219 -4.04 -33.43 -2.12
N LEU A 220 -2.93 -33.97 -1.61
CA LEU A 220 -2.09 -34.99 -2.25
C LEU A 220 -2.86 -36.29 -2.47
#